data_AF-A0A840KJ37-F1
#
_entry.id   AF-A0A840KJ37-F1
#
_cell.length_a   1.000
_cell.length_b   1.000
_cell.length_c   1.000
_cell.angle_alpha   90.00
_cell.angle_beta   90.00
_cell.angle_gamma   90.00
#
_symmetry.space_group_name_H-M   'P 1'
#
loop_
_entity.id
_entity.type
_entity.pdbx_description
1 polymer ?
#
loop_
_entity_poly.entity_id
_entity_poly.type
_entity_poly.pdbx_seq_one_letter_code
_entity_poly.pdbx_strand_id
1 'polypeptide(L)'
;MKNTYNKGTFRCYERGKIPPYLKKYGNKKYRRTERSEIEDQLNEIIKFRKSRKKKRKTLLVRITRKVRESEITWKRKFPSEDSLKKSVSIHNVIRYFRIKNKPV
;
A
#
# COMPACT_ATOMS: atom_id res chain seq x y z
N MET A 1 14.61 60.00 13.02
CA MET A 1 15.23 58.71 12.60
C MET A 1 14.14 57.79 12.08
N LYS A 2 14.19 57.37 10.81
CA LYS A 2 13.20 56.46 10.22
C LYS A 2 13.61 55.01 10.47
N ASN A 3 12.65 54.20 10.92
CA ASN A 3 12.85 52.83 11.38
C ASN A 3 13.29 51.90 10.22
N THR A 4 14.53 51.41 10.30
CA THR A 4 15.23 50.51 9.36
C THR A 4 14.83 49.05 9.53
N TYR A 5 13.55 48.76 9.77
CA TYR A 5 13.10 47.37 9.68
C TYR A 5 12.86 47.02 8.21
N ASN A 6 13.86 46.37 7.61
CA ASN A 6 13.88 45.85 6.24
C ASN A 6 12.68 44.94 5.95
N LYS A 7 11.52 45.53 5.66
CA LYS A 7 10.49 44.88 4.87
C LYS A 7 10.89 45.15 3.42
N GLY A 8 11.44 44.14 2.75
CA GLY A 8 11.76 44.23 1.32
C GLY A 8 10.56 44.74 0.50
N THR A 9 10.79 45.11 -0.75
CA THR A 9 9.94 45.91 -1.67
C THR A 9 8.44 45.61 -1.76
N PHE A 10 7.95 44.52 -1.18
CA PHE A 10 6.59 44.02 -1.29
C PHE A 10 5.99 43.76 0.10
N ARG A 11 4.79 44.31 0.39
CA ARG A 11 4.07 44.08 1.65
C ARG A 11 3.57 42.63 1.71
N CYS A 12 3.39 42.08 2.91
CA CYS A 12 2.76 40.76 3.07
C CYS A 12 1.38 40.76 2.37
N TYR A 13 1.04 39.67 1.66
CA TYR A 13 -0.19 39.47 0.86
C TYR A 13 -0.19 40.01 -0.59
N GLU A 14 0.92 40.51 -1.12
CA GLU A 14 1.01 40.86 -2.55
C GLU A 14 1.17 39.64 -3.48
N ARG A 15 0.70 39.80 -4.73
CA ARG A 15 0.66 38.75 -5.76
C ARG A 15 2.09 38.24 -6.04
N GLY A 16 2.33 36.95 -5.83
CA GLY A 16 3.64 36.30 -6.06
C GLY A 16 4.43 35.91 -4.81
N LYS A 17 3.98 36.28 -3.59
CA LYS A 17 4.57 35.77 -2.33
C LYS A 17 3.59 34.87 -1.58
N ILE A 18 4.13 33.78 -1.01
CA ILE A 18 3.37 32.84 -0.18
C ILE A 18 2.76 33.62 1.01
N PRO A 19 1.43 33.61 1.18
CA PRO A 19 0.75 34.23 2.31
C PRO A 19 1.31 33.77 3.66
N PRO A 20 1.32 34.60 4.71
CA PRO A 20 1.89 34.25 6.01
C PRO A 20 1.33 32.96 6.61
N TYR A 21 0.04 32.69 6.41
CA TYR A 21 -0.59 31.43 6.84
C TYR A 21 -0.09 30.22 6.02
N LEU A 22 0.18 30.39 4.72
CA LEU A 22 0.79 29.34 3.88
C LEU A 22 2.27 29.14 4.17
N LYS A 23 3.01 30.16 4.66
CA LYS A 23 4.38 29.97 5.18
C LYS A 23 4.40 29.05 6.41
N LYS A 24 3.34 29.10 7.24
CA LYS A 24 3.14 28.19 8.37
C LYS A 24 2.96 26.73 7.94
N TYR A 25 2.38 26.48 6.76
CA TYR A 25 2.24 25.14 6.19
C TYR A 25 3.45 24.69 5.34
N GLY A 26 4.11 25.62 4.62
CA GLY A 26 5.27 25.33 3.77
C GLY A 26 6.56 25.00 4.52
N ASN A 27 6.73 25.51 5.74
CA ASN A 27 7.91 25.25 6.58
C ASN A 27 7.72 24.08 7.58
N LYS A 28 6.96 23.05 7.22
CA LYS A 28 6.77 21.87 8.09
C LYS A 28 8.11 21.23 8.50
N LYS A 29 9.10 21.20 7.59
CA LYS A 29 10.47 20.70 7.85
C LYS A 29 11.21 21.47 8.94
N TYR A 30 10.98 22.79 9.05
CA TYR A 30 11.74 23.68 9.95
C TYR A 30 11.01 24.01 11.26
N ARG A 31 9.78 23.50 11.45
CA ARG A 31 9.00 23.59 12.70
C ARG A 31 8.89 22.27 13.44
N ARG A 32 9.48 21.22 12.88
CA ARG A 32 9.55 19.91 13.51
C ARG A 32 10.39 20.04 14.77
N THR A 33 9.78 19.70 15.90
CA THR A 33 10.53 19.39 17.11
C THR A 33 11.05 17.95 16.98
N GLU A 34 12.15 17.62 17.63
CA GLU A 34 12.69 16.26 17.66
C GLU A 34 11.62 15.24 18.05
N ARG A 35 10.76 15.62 19.01
CA ARG A 35 9.59 14.83 19.43
C ARG A 35 8.62 14.54 18.29
N SER A 36 8.29 15.53 17.45
CA SER A 36 7.38 15.35 16.32
C SER A 36 7.96 14.45 15.22
N GLU A 37 9.29 14.48 15.03
CA GLU A 37 9.97 13.60 14.07
C GLU A 37 10.00 12.16 14.55
N ILE A 38 10.25 11.94 15.84
CA ILE A 38 10.18 10.62 16.48
C ILE A 38 8.76 10.05 16.37
N GLU A 39 7.72 10.85 16.62
CA GLU A 39 6.32 10.42 16.50
C GLU A 39 5.94 10.06 15.05
N ASP A 40 6.37 10.85 14.07
CA ASP A 40 6.18 10.56 12.63
C ASP A 40 6.86 9.23 12.26
N GLN A 41 8.11 9.01 12.68
CA GLN A 41 8.86 7.77 12.42
C GLN A 41 8.19 6.54 13.06
N LEU A 42 7.75 6.64 14.32
CA LEU A 42 7.04 5.56 15.00
C LEU A 42 5.73 5.21 14.28
N ASN A 43 4.98 6.22 13.83
CA ASN A 43 3.75 6.03 13.09
C ASN A 43 3.97 5.37 11.72
N GLU A 44 5.02 5.75 11.00
CA GLU A 44 5.40 5.11 9.74
C GLU A 44 5.80 3.65 9.95
N ILE A 45 6.59 3.35 10.97
CA ILE A 45 6.97 1.98 11.33
C ILE A 45 5.73 1.14 11.65
N ILE A 46 4.78 1.68 12.41
CA ILE A 46 3.52 0.99 12.74
C ILE A 46 2.69 0.76 11.47
N LYS A 47 2.55 1.75 10.60
CA LYS A 47 1.85 1.61 9.30
C LYS A 47 2.50 0.54 8.42
N PHE A 48 3.83 0.53 8.34
CA PHE A 48 4.60 -0.46 7.59
C PHE A 48 4.46 -1.88 8.17
N ARG A 49 4.48 -2.02 9.49
CA ARG A 49 4.23 -3.31 10.16
C ARG A 49 2.80 -3.80 9.93
N LYS A 50 1.80 -2.91 9.98
CA LYS A 50 0.39 -3.24 9.73
C LYS A 50 0.14 -3.63 8.27
N SER A 51 0.75 -2.94 7.31
CA SER A 51 0.66 -3.29 5.89
C SER A 51 1.29 -4.65 5.60
N ARG A 52 2.45 -4.96 6.20
CA ARG A 52 3.12 -6.27 6.09
C ARG A 52 2.31 -7.42 6.70
N LYS A 53 1.51 -7.16 7.75
CA LYS A 53 0.62 -8.16 8.36
C LYS A 53 -0.65 -8.45 7.57
N LYS A 54 -1.02 -7.65 6.56
CA LYS A 54 -2.18 -7.93 5.69
C LYS A 54 -1.85 -9.11 4.77
N LYS A 55 -1.89 -10.33 5.33
CA LYS A 55 -1.69 -11.58 4.59
C LYS A 55 -2.66 -11.59 3.41
N ARG A 56 -2.11 -11.68 2.19
CA ARG A 56 -2.94 -11.86 0.99
C ARG A 56 -3.74 -13.15 1.16
N LYS A 57 -5.07 -13.06 1.05
CA LYS A 57 -5.95 -14.24 1.12
C LYS A 57 -5.59 -15.15 -0.04
N THR A 58 -5.00 -16.30 0.25
CA THR A 58 -4.68 -17.30 -0.78
C THR A 58 -5.92 -18.11 -1.12
N LEU A 59 -6.06 -18.46 -2.39
CA LEU A 59 -7.14 -19.29 -2.91
C LEU A 59 -6.73 -20.76 -2.77
N LEU A 60 -7.48 -21.56 -2.03
CA LEU A 60 -7.28 -23.00 -2.00
C LEU A 60 -8.18 -23.64 -3.06
N VAL A 61 -7.59 -24.41 -3.97
CA VAL A 61 -8.30 -25.02 -5.10
C VAL A 61 -7.93 -26.50 -5.21
N ARG A 62 -8.92 -27.35 -5.44
CA ARG A 62 -8.73 -28.75 -5.84
C ARG A 62 -8.75 -28.81 -7.36
N ILE A 63 -7.69 -29.31 -7.97
CA ILE A 63 -7.54 -29.44 -9.43
C ILE A 63 -7.56 -30.92 -9.79
N THR A 64 -8.27 -31.25 -10.87
CA THR A 64 -8.29 -32.58 -11.47
C THR A 64 -7.65 -32.51 -12.84
N ARG A 65 -6.65 -33.36 -13.09
CA ARG A 65 -5.97 -33.45 -14.39
C ARG A 65 -6.10 -34.87 -14.94
N LYS A 66 -6.30 -34.97 -16.26
CA LYS A 66 -6.20 -36.24 -16.98
C LYS A 66 -4.73 -36.52 -17.26
N VAL A 67 -4.24 -37.68 -16.86
CA VAL A 67 -2.91 -38.16 -17.24
C VAL A 67 -3.10 -39.54 -17.87
N ARG A 68 -2.95 -39.60 -19.21
CA ARG A 68 -3.27 -40.79 -20.01
C ARG A 68 -4.75 -41.19 -19.80
N GLU A 69 -4.98 -42.28 -19.09
CA GLU A 69 -6.31 -42.84 -18.80
C GLU A 69 -6.81 -42.52 -17.39
N SER A 70 -5.93 -42.06 -16.50
CA SER A 70 -6.25 -41.86 -15.08
C SER A 70 -6.49 -40.39 -14.75
N GLU A 71 -7.46 -40.14 -13.88
CA GLU A 71 -7.70 -38.82 -13.30
C GLU A 71 -6.91 -38.66 -12.00
N ILE A 72 -6.06 -37.62 -11.92
CA ILE A 72 -5.31 -37.29 -10.71
C ILE A 72 -5.88 -36.01 -10.11
N THR A 73 -6.22 -36.05 -8.83
CA THR A 73 -6.67 -34.87 -8.08
C THR A 73 -5.70 -34.44 -7.00
N TRP A 74 -5.43 -33.14 -6.92
CA TRP A 74 -4.62 -32.56 -5.84
C TRP A 74 -5.13 -31.19 -5.40
N LYS A 75 -4.72 -30.74 -4.22
CA LYS A 75 -5.02 -29.41 -3.67
C LYS A 75 -3.82 -28.49 -3.85
N ARG A 76 -4.04 -27.27 -4.29
CA ARG A 76 -2.99 -26.24 -4.45
C ARG A 76 -3.48 -24.89 -3.97
N LYS A 77 -2.57 -24.09 -3.41
CA LYS A 77 -2.83 -22.70 -3.01
C LYS A 77 -2.36 -21.76 -4.13
N PHE A 78 -3.18 -20.77 -4.44
CA PHE A 78 -2.88 -19.73 -5.42
C PHE A 78 -2.89 -18.34 -4.77
N PRO A 79 -1.96 -17.45 -5.16
CA PRO A 79 -1.90 -16.10 -4.61
C PRO A 79 -2.95 -15.14 -5.18
N SER A 80 -3.42 -15.41 -6.40
CA SER A 80 -4.40 -14.58 -7.12
C SER A 80 -5.26 -15.44 -8.06
N GLU A 81 -6.36 -14.85 -8.54
CA GLU A 81 -7.22 -15.49 -9.53
C GLU A 81 -6.54 -15.63 -10.90
N ASP A 82 -5.72 -14.65 -11.31
CA ASP A 82 -4.95 -14.75 -12.56
C ASP A 82 -3.97 -15.92 -12.55
N SER A 83 -3.34 -16.16 -11.40
CA SER A 83 -2.44 -17.31 -11.22
C SER A 83 -3.19 -18.63 -11.33
N LEU A 84 -4.43 -18.69 -10.83
CA LEU A 84 -5.30 -19.84 -11.00
C LEU A 84 -5.69 -20.02 -12.48
N LYS A 85 -6.14 -18.96 -13.17
CA LYS A 85 -6.51 -19.01 -14.59
C LYS A 85 -5.36 -19.53 -15.45
N LYS A 86 -4.15 -19.01 -15.25
CA LYS A 86 -2.92 -19.49 -15.92
C LYS A 86 -2.61 -20.96 -15.65
N SER A 87 -2.89 -21.45 -14.43
CA SER A 87 -2.65 -22.86 -14.09
C SER A 87 -3.71 -23.79 -14.64
N VAL A 88 -4.95 -23.32 -14.79
CA VAL A 88 -6.06 -24.09 -15.36
C VAL A 88 -5.98 -24.12 -16.89
N SER A 89 -5.47 -23.07 -17.52
CA SER A 89 -5.24 -23.04 -18.97
C SER A 89 -4.15 -23.99 -19.46
N ILE A 90 -3.41 -24.63 -18.54
CA ILE A 90 -2.44 -25.67 -18.89
C ILE A 90 -3.19 -26.90 -19.43
N HIS A 91 -2.66 -27.51 -20.49
CA HIS A 91 -3.24 -28.71 -21.09
C HIS A 91 -3.49 -29.82 -20.06
N ASN A 92 -4.64 -30.48 -20.22
CA ASN A 92 -5.14 -31.65 -19.46
C ASN A 92 -5.82 -31.38 -18.12
N VAL A 93 -6.07 -30.12 -17.73
CA VAL A 93 -6.94 -29.85 -16.57
C VAL A 93 -8.40 -30.07 -16.98
N ILE A 94 -9.10 -30.99 -16.31
CA ILE A 94 -10.50 -31.32 -16.59
C ILE A 94 -11.43 -30.39 -15.82
N ARG A 95 -11.19 -30.27 -14.51
CA ARG A 95 -12.07 -29.55 -13.59
C ARG A 95 -11.31 -29.04 -12.38
N TYR A 96 -11.77 -27.92 -11.83
CA TYR A 96 -11.25 -27.38 -10.59
C TYR A 96 -12.38 -26.88 -9.69
N PHE A 97 -12.20 -27.03 -8.38
CA PHE A 97 -13.17 -26.60 -7.37
C PHE A 97 -12.48 -25.70 -6.34
N ARG A 98 -13.07 -24.54 -6.06
CA ARG A 98 -12.59 -23.64 -5.01
C ARG A 98 -13.04 -24.16 -3.65
N ILE A 99 -12.09 -24.41 -2.76
CA ILE A 99 -12.37 -24.80 -1.39
C ILE A 99 -12.54 -23.52 -0.58
N LYS A 100 -13.76 -23.25 -0.10
CA LYS A 100 -13.97 -22.22 0.92
C LYS A 100 -13.42 -22.75 2.24
N ASN A 101 -12.35 -22.13 2.76
CA ASN A 101 -12.03 -22.33 4.17
C ASN A 101 -13.17 -21.71 4.98
N LYS A 102 -13.84 -22.52 5.80
CA LYS A 102 -14.69 -21.98 6.87
C LYS A 102 -13.79 -21.08 7.73
N PRO A 103 -14.19 -19.84 8.04
CA PRO A 103 -13.48 -19.07 9.06
C PRO A 103 -13.53 -19.87 10.36
N VAL A 104 -12.35 -20.11 10.95
CA VAL A 104 -12.20 -20.56 12.34
C VAL A 104 -12.37 -19.35 13.23
#